data_AF-A0A3A4X1C6-F1
#
_entry.id   AF-A0A3A4X1C6-F1
#
_cell.length_a   1.000
_cell.length_b   1.000
_cell.length_c   1.000
_cell.angle_alpha   90.00
_cell.angle_beta   90.00
_cell.angle_gamma   90.00
#
_symmetry.space_group_name_H-M   'P 1'
#
loop_
_entity.id
_entity.type
_entity.pdbx_description
1 polymer ?
#
loop_
_entity_poly.entity_id
_entity_poly.type
_entity_poly.pdbx_seq_one_letter_code
_entity_poly.pdbx_strand_id
1 'polypeptide(L)'
;MENLLSITAYPFLSVMIWLFLLATAMYFARKPFHRSMSSMGLIIYNMMRMAANSVKIAEKRLQLRNREVLMSSGLEMAERKIEREFDRISLAVQRDLGGYPQVQRKLIENTSNIEEDYKKCTEIPQSLPDWVKVIDAIANIKPSGDRMVVTMLEEIHQTLTDQHKAALERHRRDVSERHSILSRMVPFWRGVQKTMSGVENTILNLNQRSQKIDRYIEEYEKIVARTDMAERQLSSSSLTQFFISGVVLSVAVIGAMINFNLVALPMSEMVGGNSYIGSFKTSDVAGMLIVSLEMVLGFFIMDALRITRLFSIIGSMEDRKRKAIFWILFGFLLMLAGVESALALMRDRIAADMEALRQTLAGESSEVMSSNIPMIGQMIMGFILPFILTFVAIPFESFISSFRTVLGIGAAWALRTLAFVLRLIGNLGFYTGRLVSNVYDLAIFPAVWLEGVILLRTAQTKTQASKKEEQEKGQHEIAPLMHKSSQHKEATE
;
A
#
# COMPACT_ATOMS: atom_id res chain seq x y z
N MET A 1 71.23 -1.65 -5.78
CA MET A 1 70.46 -0.54 -5.18
C MET A 1 71.08 -0.01 -3.88
N GLU A 2 72.24 -0.50 -3.43
CA GLU A 2 72.87 -0.01 -2.18
C GLU A 2 73.84 1.18 -2.39
N ASN A 3 74.31 1.42 -3.61
CA ASN A 3 75.31 2.47 -3.92
C ASN A 3 74.73 3.83 -4.32
N LEU A 4 73.40 4.01 -4.30
CA LEU A 4 72.76 5.31 -4.61
C LEU A 4 72.51 6.17 -3.37
N LEU A 5 72.68 5.61 -2.16
CA LEU A 5 72.46 6.29 -0.89
C LEU A 5 73.75 6.56 -0.10
N SER A 6 74.93 6.18 -0.61
CA SER A 6 76.24 6.35 0.03
C SER A 6 77.05 7.48 -0.63
N ILE A 7 76.79 8.73 -0.23
CA ILE A 7 77.58 9.90 -0.62
C ILE A 7 78.99 9.84 0.02
N THR A 8 79.15 9.12 1.14
CA THR A 8 80.42 8.98 1.87
C THR A 8 80.68 7.53 2.30
N ALA A 9 81.95 7.17 2.52
CA ALA A 9 82.39 5.84 2.97
C ALA A 9 81.84 5.42 4.34
N TYR A 10 81.37 6.38 5.15
CA TYR A 10 80.68 6.13 6.41
C TYR A 10 79.16 6.22 6.23
N PRO A 11 78.40 5.13 6.47
CA PRO A 11 76.94 5.09 6.23
C PRO A 11 76.18 6.10 7.09
N PHE A 12 76.63 6.35 8.31
CA PHE A 12 76.03 7.33 9.23
C PHE A 12 76.12 8.77 8.69
N LEU A 13 77.25 9.12 8.08
CA LEU A 13 77.54 10.47 7.59
C LEU A 13 76.74 10.76 6.31
N SER A 14 76.53 9.74 5.48
CA SER A 14 75.65 9.82 4.30
C SER A 14 74.19 10.06 4.69
N VAL A 15 73.71 9.37 5.74
CA VAL A 15 72.35 9.57 6.26
C VAL A 15 72.18 10.99 6.80
N MET A 16 73.15 11.53 7.54
CA MET A 16 73.08 12.93 8.01
C MET A 16 73.07 13.95 6.86
N ILE A 17 73.91 13.75 5.83
CA ILE A 17 73.95 14.64 4.66
C ILE A 17 72.62 14.60 3.91
N TRP A 18 72.04 13.41 3.71
CA TRP A 18 70.72 13.26 3.10
C TRP A 18 69.62 13.92 3.93
N LEU A 19 69.64 13.76 5.25
CA LEU A 19 68.67 14.38 6.16
C LEU A 19 68.77 15.91 6.11
N PHE A 20 69.98 16.46 6.05
CA PHE A 20 70.22 17.89 5.89
C PHE A 20 69.77 18.42 4.52
N LEU A 21 70.09 17.72 3.42
CA LEU A 21 69.64 18.06 2.08
C LEU A 21 68.11 18.03 1.98
N LEU A 22 67.47 17.01 2.55
CA LEU A 22 66.02 16.83 2.54
C LEU A 22 65.32 17.90 3.39
N ALA A 23 65.89 18.25 4.55
CA ALA A 23 65.40 19.36 5.38
C ALA A 23 65.52 20.72 4.66
N THR A 24 66.62 20.96 3.96
CA THR A 24 66.85 22.19 3.19
C THR A 24 65.89 22.27 1.98
N ALA A 25 65.71 21.17 1.27
CA ALA A 25 64.75 21.08 0.17
C ALA A 25 63.31 21.31 0.66
N MET A 26 62.93 20.72 1.80
CA MET A 26 61.64 20.99 2.44
C MET A 26 61.50 22.47 2.85
N TYR A 27 62.55 23.10 3.39
CA TYR A 27 62.49 24.50 3.77
C TYR A 27 62.19 25.44 2.58
N PHE A 28 62.88 25.25 1.45
CA PHE A 28 62.60 26.02 0.23
C PHE A 28 61.19 25.73 -0.34
N ALA A 29 60.74 24.48 -0.22
CA ALA A 29 59.42 24.06 -0.68
C ALA A 29 58.26 24.50 0.24
N ARG A 30 58.53 25.08 1.42
CA ARG A 30 57.49 25.41 2.41
C ARG A 30 56.36 26.27 1.87
N LYS A 31 56.69 27.41 1.25
CA LYS A 31 55.70 28.35 0.69
C LYS A 31 54.89 27.75 -0.46
N PRO A 32 55.51 27.14 -1.49
CA PRO A 32 54.75 26.49 -2.56
C PRO A 32 53.93 25.29 -2.07
N PHE A 33 54.42 24.52 -1.08
CA PHE A 33 53.68 23.39 -0.49
C PHE A 33 52.43 23.86 0.26
N HIS A 34 52.54 24.89 1.10
CA HIS A 34 51.38 25.47 1.81
C HIS A 34 50.33 26.03 0.86
N ARG A 35 50.77 26.76 -0.18
CA ARG A 35 49.85 27.29 -1.20
C ARG A 35 49.19 26.16 -1.99
N SER A 36 49.94 25.13 -2.37
CA SER A 36 49.41 23.97 -3.07
C SER A 36 48.37 23.23 -2.22
N MET A 37 48.70 22.88 -0.98
CA MET A 37 47.81 22.11 -0.11
C MET A 37 46.54 22.89 0.28
N SER A 38 46.67 24.20 0.57
CA SER A 38 45.50 25.05 0.85
C SER A 38 44.62 25.23 -0.38
N SER A 39 45.22 25.47 -1.55
CA SER A 39 44.47 25.58 -2.81
C SER A 39 43.76 24.27 -3.19
N MET A 40 44.41 23.13 -3.00
CA MET A 40 43.83 21.80 -3.23
C MET A 40 42.66 21.53 -2.28
N GLY A 41 42.80 21.85 -0.99
CA GLY A 41 41.72 21.76 -0.01
C GLY A 41 40.52 22.66 -0.37
N LEU A 42 40.77 23.88 -0.83
CA LEU A 42 39.73 24.82 -1.31
C LEU A 42 39.04 24.32 -2.59
N ILE A 43 39.79 23.77 -3.53
CA ILE A 43 39.25 23.20 -4.77
C ILE A 43 38.34 22.01 -4.46
N ILE A 44 38.79 21.07 -3.61
CA ILE A 44 37.99 19.93 -3.17
C ILE A 44 36.73 20.41 -2.45
N TYR A 45 36.87 21.36 -1.52
CA TYR A 45 35.74 21.95 -0.80
C TYR A 45 34.69 22.55 -1.76
N ASN A 46 35.13 23.38 -2.69
CA ASN A 46 34.24 24.07 -3.63
C ASN A 46 33.57 23.10 -4.59
N MET A 47 34.31 22.15 -5.17
CA MET A 47 33.74 21.11 -6.04
C MET A 47 32.69 20.26 -5.33
N MET A 48 33.00 19.79 -4.12
CA MET A 48 32.08 18.96 -3.34
C MET A 48 30.84 19.75 -2.90
N ARG A 49 30.98 21.04 -2.60
CA ARG A 49 29.85 21.92 -2.27
C ARG A 49 28.96 22.19 -3.49
N MET A 50 29.54 22.37 -4.68
CA MET A 50 28.79 22.47 -5.93
C MET A 50 28.04 21.17 -6.23
N ALA A 51 28.70 20.01 -6.12
CA ALA A 51 28.07 18.71 -6.29
C ALA A 51 26.93 18.46 -5.28
N ALA A 52 27.12 18.81 -4.01
CA ALA A 52 26.07 18.69 -3.01
C ALA A 52 24.85 19.56 -3.33
N ASN A 53 25.07 20.77 -3.88
CA ASN A 53 23.98 21.65 -4.28
C ASN A 53 23.24 21.12 -5.52
N SER A 54 23.93 20.55 -6.51
CA SER A 54 23.28 19.93 -7.67
C SER A 54 22.44 18.72 -7.28
N VAL A 55 22.96 17.85 -6.39
CA VAL A 55 22.22 16.71 -5.83
C VAL A 55 20.99 17.18 -5.05
N LYS A 56 21.09 18.27 -4.28
CA LYS A 56 19.95 18.85 -3.55
C LYS A 56 18.87 19.42 -4.50
N ILE A 57 19.26 19.98 -5.64
CA ILE A 57 18.31 20.41 -6.67
C ILE A 57 17.61 19.20 -7.29
N ALA A 58 18.35 18.12 -7.56
CA ALA A 58 17.79 16.86 -8.07
C ALA A 58 16.80 16.23 -7.06
N GLU A 59 17.13 16.21 -5.77
CA GLU A 59 16.25 15.77 -4.68
C GLU A 59 14.92 16.55 -4.69
N LYS A 60 14.98 17.89 -4.76
CA LYS A 60 13.78 18.74 -4.82
C LYS A 60 12.92 18.45 -6.06
N ARG A 61 13.53 18.29 -7.23
CA ARG A 61 12.80 17.95 -8.46
C ARG A 61 12.12 16.59 -8.34
N LEU A 62 12.82 15.61 -7.76
CA LEU A 62 12.27 14.27 -7.53
C LEU A 62 11.09 14.31 -6.54
N GLN A 63 11.19 15.08 -5.46
CA GLN A 63 10.09 15.24 -4.50
C GLN A 63 8.85 15.86 -5.14
N LEU A 64 9.02 16.92 -5.94
CA LEU A 64 7.90 17.52 -6.67
C LEU A 64 7.24 16.52 -7.63
N ARG A 65 8.04 15.75 -8.37
CA ARG A 65 7.52 14.74 -9.29
C ARG A 65 6.82 13.59 -8.57
N ASN A 66 7.38 13.14 -7.44
CA ASN A 66 6.75 12.10 -6.61
C ASN A 66 5.41 12.58 -6.05
N ARG A 67 5.32 13.82 -5.56
CA ARG A 67 4.07 14.42 -5.11
C ARG A 67 3.05 14.48 -6.24
N GLU A 68 3.44 14.96 -7.41
CA GLU A 68 2.55 15.04 -8.57
C GLU A 68 1.99 13.66 -8.98
N VAL A 69 2.85 12.64 -9.05
CA VAL A 69 2.45 11.27 -9.38
C VAL A 69 1.54 10.68 -8.31
N LEU A 70 1.87 10.86 -7.04
CA LEU A 70 1.07 10.36 -5.92
C LEU A 70 -0.33 10.98 -5.92
N MET A 71 -0.42 12.29 -6.14
CA MET A 71 -1.71 12.99 -6.21
C MET A 71 -2.51 12.58 -7.44
N SER A 72 -1.87 12.45 -8.61
CA SER A 72 -2.54 11.96 -9.82
C SER A 72 -3.09 10.54 -9.63
N SER A 73 -2.32 9.64 -9.04
CA SER A 73 -2.77 8.27 -8.76
C SER A 73 -3.88 8.25 -7.71
N GLY A 74 -3.79 9.10 -6.68
CA GLY A 74 -4.84 9.26 -5.67
C GLY A 74 -6.15 9.77 -6.25
N LEU A 75 -6.09 10.75 -7.16
CA LEU A 75 -7.24 11.29 -7.88
C LEU A 75 -7.93 10.20 -8.70
N GLU A 76 -7.17 9.45 -9.51
CA GLU A 76 -7.74 8.38 -10.34
C GLU A 76 -8.39 7.28 -9.48
N MET A 77 -7.83 6.97 -8.31
CA MET A 77 -8.46 6.02 -7.38
C MET A 77 -9.74 6.57 -6.75
N ALA A 78 -9.76 7.84 -6.35
CA ALA A 78 -10.92 8.51 -5.77
C ALA A 78 -12.06 8.66 -6.80
N GLU A 79 -11.74 9.11 -8.01
CA GLU A 79 -12.68 9.21 -9.14
C GLU A 79 -13.32 7.86 -9.44
N ARG A 80 -12.53 6.78 -9.50
CA ARG A 80 -13.06 5.43 -9.71
C ARG A 80 -13.95 4.92 -8.58
N LYS A 81 -13.73 5.34 -7.33
CA LYS A 81 -14.62 4.98 -6.21
C LYS A 81 -15.95 5.73 -6.36
N ILE A 82 -15.88 7.01 -6.71
CA ILE A 82 -17.04 7.87 -6.95
C ILE A 82 -17.86 7.32 -8.11
N GLU A 83 -17.26 7.08 -9.28
CA GLU A 83 -17.92 6.53 -10.48
C GLU A 83 -18.63 5.21 -10.17
N ARG A 84 -17.95 4.28 -9.49
CA ARG A 84 -18.54 2.99 -9.09
C ARG A 84 -19.74 3.14 -8.17
N GLU A 85 -19.70 4.07 -7.22
CA GLU A 85 -20.86 4.30 -6.35
C GLU A 85 -21.98 5.04 -7.09
N PHE A 86 -21.67 5.94 -8.01
CA PHE A 86 -22.67 6.58 -8.88
C PHE A 86 -23.39 5.55 -9.76
N ASP A 87 -22.66 4.63 -10.39
CA ASP A 87 -23.26 3.55 -11.18
C ASP A 87 -24.15 2.65 -10.30
N ARG A 88 -23.69 2.31 -9.10
CA ARG A 88 -24.47 1.52 -8.14
C ARG A 88 -25.73 2.24 -7.69
N ILE A 89 -25.66 3.54 -7.42
CA ILE A 89 -26.83 4.35 -7.08
C ILE A 89 -27.76 4.45 -8.28
N SER A 90 -27.25 4.68 -9.47
CA SER A 90 -28.04 4.76 -10.71
C SER A 90 -28.83 3.47 -10.94
N LEU A 91 -28.16 2.30 -10.83
CA LEU A 91 -28.82 1.00 -10.93
C LEU A 91 -29.84 0.78 -9.80
N ALA A 92 -29.52 1.17 -8.57
CA ALA A 92 -30.45 1.08 -7.44
C ALA A 92 -31.68 1.97 -7.69
N VAL A 93 -31.49 3.23 -8.05
CA VAL A 93 -32.53 4.19 -8.42
C VAL A 93 -33.39 3.62 -9.56
N GLN A 94 -32.79 3.14 -10.64
CA GLN A 94 -33.55 2.60 -11.78
C GLN A 94 -34.38 1.38 -11.39
N ARG A 95 -33.84 0.47 -10.58
CA ARG A 95 -34.55 -0.71 -10.09
C ARG A 95 -35.66 -0.34 -9.09
N ASP A 96 -35.35 0.56 -8.16
CA ASP A 96 -36.14 0.84 -6.97
C ASP A 96 -37.23 1.89 -7.25
N LEU A 97 -36.91 2.95 -8.01
CA LEU A 97 -37.90 3.91 -8.53
C LEU A 97 -38.64 3.35 -9.75
N GLY A 98 -38.04 2.46 -10.54
CA GLY A 98 -38.75 1.77 -11.63
C GLY A 98 -39.91 0.88 -11.14
N GLY A 99 -39.79 0.31 -9.93
CA GLY A 99 -40.86 -0.44 -9.28
C GLY A 99 -41.89 0.41 -8.54
N TYR A 100 -41.61 1.70 -8.28
CA TYR A 100 -42.47 2.58 -7.49
C TYR A 100 -43.89 2.74 -8.06
N PRO A 101 -44.09 2.94 -9.37
CA PRO A 101 -45.44 3.00 -9.95
C PRO A 101 -46.26 1.73 -9.72
N GLN A 102 -45.61 0.55 -9.68
CA GLN A 102 -46.29 -0.71 -9.42
C GLN A 102 -46.70 -0.83 -7.95
N VAL A 103 -45.86 -0.37 -7.03
CA VAL A 103 -46.19 -0.30 -5.60
C VAL A 103 -47.34 0.70 -5.37
N GLN A 104 -47.29 1.88 -6.00
CA GLN A 104 -48.36 2.86 -5.93
C GLN A 104 -49.67 2.31 -6.49
N ARG A 105 -49.65 1.63 -7.65
CA ARG A 105 -50.84 1.00 -8.23
C ARG A 105 -51.41 -0.06 -7.31
N LYS A 106 -50.56 -0.95 -6.76
CA LYS A 106 -51.00 -1.95 -5.78
C LYS A 106 -51.61 -1.30 -4.55
N LEU A 107 -51.03 -0.23 -4.02
CA LEU A 107 -51.59 0.49 -2.88
C LEU A 107 -52.97 1.08 -3.19
N ILE A 108 -53.15 1.72 -4.35
CA ILE A 108 -54.42 2.32 -4.76
C ILE A 108 -55.50 1.24 -4.96
N GLU A 109 -55.18 0.19 -5.71
CA GLU A 109 -56.07 -0.96 -5.93
C GLU A 109 -56.44 -1.60 -4.60
N ASN A 110 -55.47 -1.70 -3.70
CA ASN A 110 -55.67 -2.26 -2.39
C ASN A 110 -56.58 -1.41 -1.50
N THR A 111 -56.39 -0.09 -1.50
CA THR A 111 -57.26 0.84 -0.76
C THR A 111 -58.69 0.79 -1.29
N SER A 112 -58.87 0.72 -2.61
CA SER A 112 -60.19 0.58 -3.24
C SER A 112 -60.91 -0.70 -2.81
N ASN A 113 -60.20 -1.84 -2.78
CA ASN A 113 -60.77 -3.12 -2.36
C ASN A 113 -61.20 -3.10 -0.89
N ILE A 114 -60.40 -2.50 0.00
CA ILE A 114 -60.78 -2.29 1.40
C ILE A 114 -62.05 -1.44 1.51
N GLU A 115 -62.15 -0.38 0.72
CA GLU A 115 -63.27 0.55 0.76
C GLU A 115 -64.57 -0.13 0.28
N GLU A 116 -64.47 -1.00 -0.72
CA GLU A 116 -65.59 -1.82 -1.21
C GLU A 116 -66.01 -2.89 -0.18
N ASP A 117 -65.06 -3.62 0.40
CA ASP A 117 -65.30 -4.61 1.45
C ASP A 117 -65.92 -3.97 2.70
N TYR A 118 -65.44 -2.79 3.08
CA TYR A 118 -66.02 -2.01 4.17
C TYR A 118 -67.46 -1.59 3.88
N LYS A 119 -67.76 -1.11 2.66
CA LYS A 119 -69.13 -0.78 2.24
C LYS A 119 -70.05 -2.00 2.31
N LYS A 120 -69.61 -3.17 1.87
CA LYS A 120 -70.36 -4.44 1.96
C LYS A 120 -70.65 -4.85 3.41
N CYS A 121 -69.79 -4.50 4.36
CA CYS A 121 -70.01 -4.75 5.79
C CYS A 121 -70.95 -3.73 6.47
N THR A 122 -71.30 -2.62 5.81
CA THR A 122 -72.02 -1.48 6.41
C THR A 122 -73.56 -1.60 6.35
N GLU A 123 -74.13 -2.67 5.77
CA GLU A 123 -75.59 -2.82 5.76
C GLU A 123 -76.20 -3.03 7.15
N ILE A 124 -77.36 -2.43 7.40
CA ILE A 124 -78.08 -2.50 8.68
C ILE A 124 -78.85 -3.83 8.71
N PRO A 125 -78.77 -4.64 9.77
CA PRO A 125 -79.55 -5.88 9.85
C PRO A 125 -81.03 -5.56 9.62
N GLN A 126 -81.67 -6.27 8.69
CA GLN A 126 -83.09 -6.09 8.42
C GLN A 126 -83.85 -6.23 9.75
N SER A 127 -84.63 -5.22 10.12
CA SER A 127 -85.47 -5.28 11.31
C SER A 127 -86.36 -6.51 11.20
N LEU A 128 -86.43 -7.30 12.28
CA LEU A 128 -87.40 -8.39 12.40
C LEU A 128 -88.77 -7.89 11.91
N PRO A 129 -89.54 -8.72 11.18
CA PRO A 129 -90.89 -8.35 10.76
C PRO A 129 -91.65 -7.76 11.94
N ASP A 130 -92.52 -6.78 11.68
CA ASP A 130 -93.24 -6.01 12.70
C ASP A 130 -94.35 -6.87 13.34
N TRP A 131 -93.94 -7.96 14.00
CA TRP A 131 -94.78 -9.03 14.57
C TRP A 131 -95.79 -8.52 15.59
N VAL A 132 -95.50 -7.36 16.19
CA VAL A 132 -96.41 -6.62 17.06
C VAL A 132 -97.74 -6.36 16.34
N LYS A 133 -97.71 -5.97 15.06
CA LYS A 133 -98.93 -5.72 14.27
C LYS A 133 -99.72 -6.99 13.97
N VAL A 134 -99.03 -8.11 13.77
CA VAL A 134 -99.66 -9.41 13.50
C VAL A 134 -100.31 -9.96 14.77
N ILE A 135 -99.64 -9.84 15.92
CA ILE A 135 -100.15 -10.24 17.23
C ILE A 135 -101.32 -9.34 17.67
N ASP A 136 -101.22 -8.02 17.48
CA ASP A 136 -102.31 -7.06 17.77
C ASP A 136 -103.55 -7.31 16.90
N ALA A 137 -103.37 -7.71 15.63
CA ALA A 137 -104.49 -8.06 14.75
C ALA A 137 -105.22 -9.33 15.22
N ILE A 138 -104.51 -10.29 15.80
CA ILE A 138 -105.08 -11.56 16.31
C ILE A 138 -105.73 -11.38 17.68
N ALA A 139 -105.11 -10.59 18.56
CA ALA A 139 -105.64 -10.30 19.90
C ALA A 139 -107.00 -9.56 19.87
N ASN A 140 -107.30 -8.86 18.77
CA ASN A 140 -108.59 -8.20 18.54
C ASN A 140 -109.71 -9.14 18.05
N ILE A 141 -109.43 -10.42 17.79
CA ILE A 141 -110.43 -11.42 17.40
C ILE A 141 -111.08 -12.01 18.67
N LYS A 142 -112.42 -11.90 18.81
CA LYS A 142 -113.15 -12.43 19.99
C LYS A 142 -113.06 -13.97 20.06
N PRO A 143 -112.80 -14.57 21.24
CA PRO A 143 -112.73 -16.02 21.39
C PRO A 143 -114.14 -16.64 21.35
N SER A 144 -114.52 -17.21 20.21
CA SER A 144 -115.53 -18.26 20.16
C SER A 144 -114.79 -19.60 20.17
N GLY A 145 -115.21 -20.56 20.99
CA GLY A 145 -114.56 -21.87 21.19
C GLY A 145 -114.60 -22.80 19.98
N ASP A 146 -114.36 -22.26 18.80
CA ASP A 146 -114.40 -22.93 17.50
C ASP A 146 -113.03 -23.55 17.20
N ARG A 147 -113.06 -24.80 16.76
CA ARG A 147 -111.88 -25.59 16.39
C ARG A 147 -111.06 -24.87 15.30
N MET A 148 -111.72 -24.06 14.47
CA MET A 148 -111.07 -23.25 13.42
C MET A 148 -110.12 -22.18 13.99
N VAL A 149 -110.48 -21.47 15.07
CA VAL A 149 -109.64 -20.42 15.68
C VAL A 149 -108.39 -21.02 16.31
N VAL A 150 -108.52 -22.17 16.97
CA VAL A 150 -107.38 -22.92 17.52
C VAL A 150 -106.45 -23.38 16.40
N THR A 151 -107.01 -23.84 15.27
CA THR A 151 -106.22 -24.28 14.11
C THR A 151 -105.49 -23.10 13.46
N MET A 152 -106.13 -21.94 13.33
CA MET A 152 -105.47 -20.72 12.83
C MET A 152 -104.38 -20.19 13.79
N LEU A 153 -104.62 -20.23 15.10
CA LEU A 153 -103.61 -19.82 16.08
C LEU A 153 -102.39 -20.74 16.03
N GLU A 154 -102.62 -22.05 15.87
CA GLU A 154 -101.57 -23.06 15.69
C GLU A 154 -100.79 -22.82 14.39
N GLU A 155 -101.49 -22.59 13.27
CA GLU A 155 -100.88 -22.32 11.96
C GLU A 155 -100.07 -21.01 11.95
N ILE A 156 -100.55 -19.97 12.65
CA ILE A 156 -99.82 -18.71 12.85
C ILE A 156 -98.62 -18.91 13.76
N HIS A 157 -98.75 -19.65 14.87
CA HIS A 157 -97.63 -19.96 15.75
C HIS A 157 -96.53 -20.74 15.02
N GLN A 158 -96.93 -21.72 14.19
CA GLN A 158 -96.01 -22.50 13.38
C GLN A 158 -95.33 -21.63 12.31
N THR A 159 -96.09 -20.79 11.60
CA THR A 159 -95.55 -19.82 10.63
C THR A 159 -94.62 -18.79 11.27
N LEU A 160 -94.95 -18.29 12.47
CA LEU A 160 -94.14 -17.36 13.25
C LEU A 160 -92.80 -18.01 13.65
N THR A 161 -92.87 -19.26 14.12
CA THR A 161 -91.70 -20.04 14.54
C THR A 161 -90.79 -20.33 13.34
N ASP A 162 -91.37 -20.69 12.20
CA ASP A 162 -90.64 -20.93 10.95
C ASP A 162 -90.01 -19.66 10.39
N GLN A 163 -90.73 -18.53 10.39
CA GLN A 163 -90.17 -17.24 9.97
C GLN A 163 -89.10 -16.73 10.94
N HIS A 164 -89.28 -16.90 12.25
CA HIS A 164 -88.28 -16.54 13.24
C HIS A 164 -87.00 -17.37 13.05
N LYS A 165 -87.14 -18.69 12.86
CA LYS A 165 -86.02 -19.58 12.56
C LYS A 165 -85.31 -19.18 11.27
N ALA A 166 -86.07 -18.86 10.21
CA ALA A 166 -85.51 -18.39 8.94
C ALA A 166 -84.81 -17.02 9.05
N ALA A 167 -85.34 -16.10 9.86
CA ALA A 167 -84.71 -14.81 10.14
C ALA A 167 -83.41 -14.97 10.94
N LEU A 168 -83.39 -15.86 11.94
CA LEU A 168 -82.23 -16.16 12.76
C LEU A 168 -81.13 -16.86 11.95
N GLU A 169 -81.50 -17.75 11.02
CA GLU A 169 -80.57 -18.35 10.06
C GLU A 169 -80.01 -17.33 9.07
N ARG A 170 -80.83 -16.42 8.52
CA ARG A 170 -80.35 -15.32 7.67
C ARG A 170 -79.40 -14.42 8.44
N HIS A 171 -79.75 -14.04 9.66
CA HIS A 171 -78.90 -13.21 10.50
C HIS A 171 -77.56 -13.88 10.82
N ARG A 172 -77.56 -15.19 11.13
CA ARG A 172 -76.32 -15.97 11.29
C ARG A 172 -75.46 -15.99 10.03
N ARG A 173 -76.09 -16.14 8.85
CA ARG A 173 -75.39 -16.08 7.56
C ARG A 173 -74.77 -14.71 7.32
N ASP A 174 -75.52 -13.63 7.51
CA ASP A 174 -75.02 -12.25 7.33
C ASP A 174 -73.87 -11.92 8.28
N VAL A 175 -73.96 -12.34 9.54
CA VAL A 175 -72.89 -12.16 10.53
C VAL A 175 -71.65 -12.98 10.17
N SER A 176 -71.83 -14.23 9.72
CA SER A 176 -70.73 -15.08 9.27
C SER A 176 -70.04 -14.48 8.04
N GLU A 177 -70.80 -13.95 7.09
CA GLU A 177 -70.29 -13.31 5.89
C GLU A 177 -69.47 -12.06 6.23
N ARG A 178 -70.00 -11.18 7.10
CA ARG A 178 -69.26 -10.01 7.63
C ARG A 178 -67.98 -10.40 8.33
N HIS A 179 -68.02 -11.38 9.23
CA HIS A 179 -66.81 -11.86 9.90
C HIS A 179 -65.80 -12.47 8.93
N SER A 180 -66.26 -13.12 7.85
CA SER A 180 -65.39 -13.64 6.80
C SER A 180 -64.70 -12.51 6.00
N ILE A 181 -65.40 -11.41 5.76
CA ILE A 181 -64.87 -10.23 5.05
C ILE A 181 -63.84 -9.54 5.96
N LEU A 182 -64.22 -9.25 7.21
CA LEU A 182 -63.35 -8.62 8.20
C LEU A 182 -62.07 -9.44 8.47
N SER A 183 -62.21 -10.78 8.55
CA SER A 183 -61.11 -11.73 8.66
C SER A 183 -60.11 -11.61 7.50
N ARG A 184 -60.59 -11.40 6.27
CA ARG A 184 -59.76 -11.22 5.07
C ARG A 184 -59.04 -9.88 5.02
N MET A 185 -59.57 -8.83 5.68
CA MET A 185 -58.92 -7.51 5.73
C MET A 185 -57.63 -7.48 6.58
N VAL A 186 -57.51 -8.33 7.60
CA VAL A 186 -56.33 -8.39 8.49
C VAL A 186 -55.03 -8.80 7.78
N PRO A 187 -54.93 -9.95 7.09
CA PRO A 187 -53.73 -10.34 6.35
C PRO A 187 -53.40 -9.36 5.23
N PHE A 188 -54.41 -8.65 4.72
CA PHE A 188 -54.25 -7.64 3.69
C PHE A 188 -53.54 -6.38 4.20
N TRP A 189 -53.95 -5.85 5.37
CA TRP A 189 -53.26 -4.71 6.00
C TRP A 189 -51.79 -5.04 6.32
N ARG A 190 -51.52 -6.29 6.71
CA ARG A 190 -50.15 -6.80 6.85
C ARG A 190 -49.38 -6.78 5.52
N GLY A 191 -50.05 -7.06 4.41
CA GLY A 191 -49.48 -6.96 3.06
C GLY A 191 -49.09 -5.52 2.69
N VAL A 192 -49.97 -4.56 2.93
CA VAL A 192 -49.70 -3.11 2.74
C VAL A 192 -48.54 -2.65 3.60
N GLN A 193 -48.55 -3.01 4.89
CA GLN A 193 -47.46 -2.71 5.81
C GLN A 193 -46.13 -3.28 5.31
N LYS A 194 -46.11 -4.55 4.85
CA LYS A 194 -44.91 -5.18 4.29
C LYS A 194 -44.40 -4.45 3.05
N THR A 195 -45.29 -4.02 2.14
CA THR A 195 -44.87 -3.24 0.96
C THR A 195 -44.30 -1.88 1.34
N MET A 196 -44.90 -1.19 2.31
CA MET A 196 -44.45 0.13 2.77
C MET A 196 -43.10 0.04 3.48
N SER A 197 -42.91 -0.96 4.36
CA SER A 197 -41.61 -1.24 4.99
C SER A 197 -40.54 -1.63 3.96
N GLY A 198 -40.93 -2.27 2.85
CA GLY A 198 -40.03 -2.51 1.72
C GLY A 198 -39.52 -1.21 1.09
N VAL A 199 -40.42 -0.26 0.82
CA VAL A 199 -40.07 1.06 0.26
C VAL A 199 -39.20 1.85 1.24
N GLU A 200 -39.53 1.86 2.53
CA GLU A 200 -38.76 2.52 3.58
C GLU A 200 -37.31 2.01 3.62
N ASN A 201 -37.12 0.69 3.67
CA ASN A 201 -35.78 0.08 3.66
C ASN A 201 -34.98 0.47 2.40
N THR A 202 -35.64 0.54 1.26
CA THR A 202 -35.02 0.94 0.01
C THR A 202 -34.57 2.41 0.03
N ILE A 203 -35.41 3.31 0.56
CA ILE A 203 -35.06 4.73 0.75
C ILE A 203 -33.92 4.87 1.76
N LEU A 204 -33.93 4.13 2.87
CA LEU A 204 -32.85 4.12 3.85
C LEU A 204 -31.52 3.67 3.24
N ASN A 205 -31.55 2.60 2.44
CA ASN A 205 -30.37 2.12 1.72
C ASN A 205 -29.84 3.15 0.71
N LEU A 206 -30.73 3.84 -0.01
CA LEU A 206 -30.35 4.90 -0.95
C LEU A 206 -29.71 6.10 -0.21
N ASN A 207 -30.29 6.51 0.92
CA ASN A 207 -29.75 7.59 1.75
C ASN A 207 -28.35 7.25 2.31
N GLN A 208 -28.17 6.03 2.84
CA GLN A 208 -26.85 5.57 3.30
C GLN A 208 -25.80 5.55 2.19
N ARG A 209 -26.20 5.25 0.94
CA ARG A 209 -25.31 5.31 -0.22
C ARG A 209 -24.97 6.75 -0.61
N SER A 210 -25.94 7.67 -0.58
CA SER A 210 -25.69 9.10 -0.79
C SER A 210 -24.64 9.63 0.20
N GLN A 211 -24.78 9.31 1.50
CA GLN A 211 -23.79 9.71 2.52
C GLN A 211 -22.39 9.12 2.30
N LYS A 212 -22.28 7.95 1.64
CA LYS A 212 -20.98 7.40 1.23
C LYS A 212 -20.38 8.18 0.08
N ILE A 213 -21.20 8.55 -0.91
CA ILE A 213 -20.76 9.41 -2.02
C ILE A 213 -20.27 10.75 -1.50
N ASP A 214 -21.01 11.40 -0.61
CA ASP A 214 -20.60 12.69 -0.04
C ASP A 214 -19.20 12.60 0.60
N ARG A 215 -18.93 11.53 1.36
CA ARG A 215 -17.59 11.27 1.92
C ARG A 215 -16.52 11.05 0.86
N TYR A 216 -16.83 10.33 -0.22
CA TYR A 216 -15.88 10.13 -1.31
C TYR A 216 -15.62 11.41 -2.10
N ILE A 217 -16.64 12.26 -2.29
CA ILE A 217 -16.50 13.59 -2.89
C ILE A 217 -15.65 14.48 -2.00
N GLU A 218 -15.86 14.50 -0.68
CA GLU A 218 -15.04 15.27 0.25
C GLU A 218 -13.56 14.80 0.23
N GLU A 219 -13.33 13.48 0.18
CA GLU A 219 -11.97 12.93 0.03
C GLU A 219 -11.35 13.35 -1.31
N TYR A 220 -12.11 13.30 -2.40
CA TYR A 220 -11.69 13.76 -3.72
C TYR A 220 -11.33 15.25 -3.73
N GLU A 221 -12.17 16.11 -3.17
CA GLU A 221 -11.92 17.56 -3.06
C GLU A 221 -10.63 17.84 -2.28
N LYS A 222 -10.36 17.12 -1.19
CA LYS A 222 -9.11 17.25 -0.42
C LYS A 222 -7.87 16.89 -1.24
N ILE A 223 -7.98 15.89 -2.13
CA ILE A 223 -6.90 15.50 -3.05
C ILE A 223 -6.74 16.54 -4.16
N VAL A 224 -7.84 17.04 -4.74
CA VAL A 224 -7.82 18.11 -5.77
C VAL A 224 -7.20 19.39 -5.21
N ALA A 225 -7.53 19.77 -3.98
CA ALA A 225 -6.98 20.93 -3.28
C ALA A 225 -5.48 20.78 -2.92
N ARG A 226 -4.86 19.64 -3.27
CA ARG A 226 -3.45 19.32 -3.03
C ARG A 226 -2.98 19.48 -1.58
N THR A 227 -3.88 19.27 -0.63
CA THR A 227 -3.60 19.48 0.80
C THR A 227 -2.46 18.58 1.29
N ASP A 228 -1.62 19.10 2.18
CA ASP A 228 -0.50 18.33 2.75
C ASP A 228 -1.00 17.12 3.59
N MET A 229 -2.22 17.21 4.14
CA MET A 229 -2.88 16.08 4.80
C MET A 229 -3.19 14.94 3.83
N ALA A 230 -3.71 15.24 2.64
CA ALA A 230 -4.01 14.24 1.62
C ALA A 230 -2.72 13.56 1.11
N GLU A 231 -1.64 14.32 0.90
CA GLU A 231 -0.34 13.75 0.53
C GLU A 231 0.16 12.77 1.60
N ARG A 232 0.09 13.17 2.88
CA ARG A 232 0.56 12.34 3.99
C ARG A 232 -0.30 11.09 4.18
N GLN A 233 -1.62 11.19 4.01
CA GLN A 233 -2.54 10.06 4.07
C GLN A 233 -2.28 9.06 2.93
N LEU A 234 -2.14 9.55 1.69
CA LEU A 234 -1.84 8.73 0.51
C LEU A 234 -0.46 8.05 0.62
N SER A 235 0.55 8.78 1.12
CA SER A 235 1.88 8.23 1.34
C SER A 235 1.90 7.17 2.44
N SER A 236 1.21 7.40 3.55
CA SER A 236 1.11 6.42 4.65
C SER A 236 0.37 5.16 4.19
N SER A 237 -0.74 5.34 3.46
CA SER A 237 -1.50 4.23 2.91
C SER A 237 -0.67 3.40 1.93
N SER A 238 0.10 4.04 1.06
CA SER A 238 1.01 3.37 0.12
C SER A 238 2.09 2.56 0.86
N LEU A 239 2.66 3.10 1.93
CA LEU A 239 3.69 2.40 2.72
C LEU A 239 3.13 1.14 3.39
N THR A 240 1.96 1.24 4.02
CA THR A 240 1.30 0.08 4.64
C THR A 240 0.94 -0.97 3.58
N GLN A 241 0.44 -0.55 2.42
CA GLN A 241 0.13 -1.46 1.31
C GLN A 241 1.37 -2.18 0.78
N PHE A 242 2.52 -1.49 0.70
CA PHE A 242 3.80 -2.09 0.31
C PHE A 242 4.23 -3.22 1.26
N PHE A 243 4.15 -2.99 2.57
CA PHE A 243 4.52 -4.02 3.54
C PHE A 243 3.54 -5.20 3.55
N ILE A 244 2.23 -4.94 3.53
CA ILE A 244 1.22 -6.00 3.52
C ILE A 244 1.38 -6.85 2.26
N SER A 245 1.44 -6.21 1.08
CA SER A 245 1.63 -6.92 -0.19
C SER A 245 2.97 -7.64 -0.27
N GLY A 246 4.05 -7.06 0.27
CA GLY A 246 5.36 -7.69 0.34
C GLY A 246 5.37 -8.96 1.19
N VAL A 247 4.72 -8.96 2.35
CA VAL A 247 4.58 -10.17 3.20
C VAL A 247 3.78 -11.25 2.46
N VAL A 248 2.66 -10.89 1.83
CA VAL A 248 1.87 -11.85 1.05
C VAL A 248 2.67 -12.39 -0.14
N LEU A 249 3.45 -11.54 -0.82
CA LEU A 249 4.32 -11.96 -1.93
C LEU A 249 5.44 -12.89 -1.46
N SER A 250 6.01 -12.69 -0.28
CA SER A 250 6.99 -13.62 0.30
C SER A 250 6.39 -15.00 0.56
N VAL A 251 5.15 -15.07 1.04
CA VAL A 251 4.42 -16.35 1.17
C VAL A 251 4.16 -16.97 -0.20
N ALA A 252 3.83 -16.16 -1.21
CA ALA A 252 3.68 -16.63 -2.58
C ALA A 252 4.98 -17.20 -3.17
N VAL A 253 6.15 -16.62 -2.85
CA VAL A 253 7.46 -17.17 -3.25
C VAL A 253 7.66 -18.55 -2.65
N ILE A 254 7.28 -18.76 -1.38
CA ILE A 254 7.33 -20.10 -0.76
C ILE A 254 6.40 -21.07 -1.51
N GLY A 255 5.19 -20.64 -1.86
CA GLY A 255 4.26 -21.44 -2.66
C GLY A 255 4.83 -21.81 -4.04
N ALA A 256 5.49 -20.86 -4.71
CA ALA A 256 6.15 -21.08 -6.00
C ALA A 256 7.35 -22.02 -5.87
N MET A 257 8.13 -21.93 -4.78
CA MET A 257 9.22 -22.88 -4.50
C MET A 257 8.70 -24.30 -4.24
N ILE A 258 7.55 -24.45 -3.57
CA ILE A 258 6.92 -25.76 -3.37
C ILE A 258 6.45 -26.35 -4.71
N ASN A 259 5.77 -25.55 -5.53
CA ASN A 259 5.34 -25.97 -6.88
C ASN A 259 6.56 -26.33 -7.75
N PHE A 260 7.62 -25.51 -7.75
CA PHE A 260 8.87 -25.82 -8.46
C PHE A 260 9.48 -27.16 -8.02
N ASN A 261 9.55 -27.43 -6.71
CA ASN A 261 10.08 -28.68 -6.19
C ASN A 261 9.20 -29.90 -6.51
N LEU A 262 7.88 -29.72 -6.66
CA LEU A 262 6.97 -30.78 -7.11
C LEU A 262 7.24 -31.15 -8.57
N VAL A 263 7.60 -30.18 -9.41
CA VAL A 263 7.81 -30.36 -10.86
C VAL A 263 9.24 -30.76 -11.24
N ALA A 264 10.26 -30.25 -10.54
CA ALA A 264 11.66 -30.40 -10.96
C ALA A 264 12.15 -31.87 -10.93
N LEU A 265 11.73 -32.66 -9.94
CA LEU A 265 12.19 -34.05 -9.77
C LEU A 265 11.69 -34.98 -10.91
N PRO A 266 10.38 -35.02 -11.23
CA PRO A 266 9.89 -35.79 -12.39
C PRO A 266 10.54 -35.35 -13.71
N MET A 267 10.77 -34.05 -13.87
CA MET A 267 11.39 -33.50 -15.09
C MET A 267 12.86 -33.89 -15.21
N SER A 268 13.60 -34.11 -14.11
CA SER A 268 14.96 -34.65 -14.20
C SER A 268 14.98 -36.05 -14.77
N GLU A 269 13.98 -36.89 -14.48
CA GLU A 269 13.93 -38.22 -15.08
C GLU A 269 13.50 -38.18 -16.55
N MET A 270 12.51 -37.34 -16.90
CA MET A 270 12.01 -37.26 -18.28
C MET A 270 12.99 -36.59 -19.26
N VAL A 271 13.73 -35.57 -18.81
CA VAL A 271 14.65 -34.79 -19.66
C VAL A 271 16.12 -35.21 -19.47
N GLY A 272 16.37 -36.16 -18.56
CA GLY A 272 17.69 -36.70 -18.23
C GLY A 272 18.37 -35.90 -17.12
N GLY A 273 18.56 -36.51 -15.94
CA GLY A 273 19.02 -35.81 -14.73
C GLY A 273 20.48 -35.36 -14.77
N ASN A 274 21.24 -35.90 -15.73
CA ASN A 274 22.61 -35.52 -16.05
C ASN A 274 22.71 -34.64 -17.30
N SER A 275 21.57 -34.18 -17.85
CA SER A 275 21.53 -33.18 -18.91
C SER A 275 21.70 -31.80 -18.28
N TYR A 276 22.68 -31.04 -18.77
CA TYR A 276 22.97 -29.68 -18.31
C TYR A 276 22.83 -28.71 -19.48
N ILE A 277 22.17 -27.58 -19.23
CA ILE A 277 22.17 -26.41 -20.12
C ILE A 277 23.12 -25.39 -19.48
N GLY A 278 24.35 -25.32 -19.98
CA GLY A 278 25.40 -24.50 -19.39
C GLY A 278 25.78 -24.99 -17.99
N SER A 279 25.62 -24.15 -16.97
CA SER A 279 25.92 -24.47 -15.56
C SER A 279 24.71 -24.97 -14.76
N PHE A 280 23.51 -25.00 -15.35
CA PHE A 280 22.28 -25.40 -14.66
C PHE A 280 21.79 -26.76 -15.18
N LYS A 281 21.17 -27.56 -14.29
CA LYS A 281 20.52 -28.82 -14.68
C LYS A 281 19.32 -28.52 -15.56
N THR A 282 19.13 -29.29 -16.64
CA THR A 282 18.00 -29.10 -17.55
C THR A 282 16.65 -29.24 -16.85
N SER A 283 16.57 -30.09 -15.82
CA SER A 283 15.38 -30.25 -14.95
C SER A 283 14.97 -28.97 -14.25
N ASP A 284 15.95 -28.24 -13.73
CA ASP A 284 15.71 -27.03 -12.92
C ASP A 284 15.25 -25.90 -13.84
N VAL A 285 15.85 -25.80 -15.03
CA VAL A 285 15.41 -24.83 -16.04
C VAL A 285 13.98 -25.14 -16.51
N ALA A 286 13.66 -26.41 -16.76
CA ALA A 286 12.33 -26.81 -17.21
C ALA A 286 11.26 -26.57 -16.13
N GLY A 287 11.56 -26.92 -14.87
CA GLY A 287 10.67 -26.64 -13.73
C GLY A 287 10.42 -25.14 -13.56
N MET A 288 11.47 -24.31 -13.58
CA MET A 288 11.32 -22.85 -13.48
C MET A 288 10.48 -22.29 -14.62
N LEU A 289 10.63 -22.81 -15.84
CA LEU A 289 9.87 -22.38 -17.00
C LEU A 289 8.38 -22.69 -16.86
N ILE A 290 8.02 -23.87 -16.36
CA ILE A 290 6.62 -24.25 -16.11
C ILE A 290 6.01 -23.30 -15.07
N VAL A 291 6.62 -23.17 -13.89
CA VAL A 291 6.11 -22.29 -12.83
C VAL A 291 5.99 -20.84 -13.31
N SER A 292 6.97 -20.36 -14.07
CA SER A 292 6.95 -19.00 -14.64
C SER A 292 5.82 -18.82 -15.65
N LEU A 293 5.59 -19.81 -16.51
CA LEU A 293 4.49 -19.79 -17.48
C LEU A 293 3.13 -19.77 -16.77
N GLU A 294 2.96 -20.58 -15.72
CA GLU A 294 1.75 -20.58 -14.90
C GLU A 294 1.50 -19.23 -14.22
N MET A 295 2.54 -18.63 -13.65
CA MET A 295 2.45 -17.31 -13.02
C MET A 295 2.02 -16.24 -14.04
N VAL A 296 2.60 -16.27 -15.25
CA VAL A 296 2.25 -15.37 -16.35
C VAL A 296 0.81 -15.59 -16.81
N LEU A 297 0.39 -16.83 -17.03
CA LEU A 297 -0.99 -17.17 -17.37
C LEU A 297 -1.94 -16.67 -16.27
N GLY A 298 -1.57 -16.84 -15.01
CA GLY A 298 -2.37 -16.39 -13.89
C GLY A 298 -2.52 -14.88 -13.80
N PHE A 299 -1.48 -14.12 -14.13
CA PHE A 299 -1.56 -12.67 -14.23
C PHE A 299 -2.56 -12.25 -15.30
N PHE A 300 -2.54 -12.89 -16.47
CA PHE A 300 -3.51 -12.61 -17.54
C PHE A 300 -4.94 -13.03 -17.19
N ILE A 301 -5.14 -14.14 -16.47
CA ILE A 301 -6.47 -14.57 -16.00
C ILE A 301 -7.05 -13.52 -15.03
N MET A 302 -6.26 -13.05 -14.07
CA MET A 302 -6.70 -12.08 -13.08
C MET A 302 -7.03 -10.72 -13.71
N ASP A 303 -6.28 -10.34 -14.75
CA ASP A 303 -6.51 -9.11 -15.52
C ASP A 303 -7.75 -9.23 -16.42
N ALA A 304 -7.99 -10.40 -17.04
CA ALA A 304 -9.21 -10.70 -17.79
C ALA A 304 -10.47 -10.71 -16.90
N LEU A 305 -10.35 -11.06 -15.62
CA LEU A 305 -11.44 -10.96 -14.64
C LEU A 305 -11.67 -9.54 -14.11
N ARG A 306 -10.84 -8.55 -14.49
CA ARG A 306 -10.82 -7.19 -13.94
C ARG A 306 -10.60 -7.13 -12.42
N ILE A 307 -10.02 -8.19 -11.85
CA ILE A 307 -9.59 -8.17 -10.45
C ILE A 307 -8.29 -7.38 -10.37
N THR A 308 -7.36 -7.64 -11.28
CA THR A 308 -6.12 -6.87 -11.43
C THR A 308 -6.15 -5.96 -12.66
N ARG A 309 -5.27 -4.95 -12.69
CA ARG A 309 -5.04 -4.04 -13.84
C ARG A 309 -3.56 -3.86 -14.13
N LEU A 310 -2.84 -4.98 -14.26
CA LEU A 310 -1.44 -4.95 -14.66
C LEU A 310 -1.30 -4.53 -16.14
N PHE A 311 -2.28 -4.88 -16.97
CA PHE A 311 -2.27 -4.57 -18.41
C PHE A 311 -3.51 -3.78 -18.82
N SER A 312 -3.35 -2.47 -19.05
CA SER A 312 -4.45 -1.57 -19.44
C SER A 312 -5.22 -2.02 -20.70
N ILE A 313 -4.55 -2.72 -21.63
CA ILE A 313 -5.08 -3.14 -22.93
C ILE A 313 -6.25 -4.13 -22.79
N ILE A 314 -6.17 -5.10 -21.87
CA ILE A 314 -7.19 -6.14 -21.69
C ILE A 314 -8.43 -5.59 -20.98
N GLY A 315 -8.24 -4.61 -20.09
CA GLY A 315 -9.33 -3.91 -19.40
C GLY A 315 -10.26 -3.15 -20.34
N SER A 316 -9.72 -2.58 -21.42
CA SER A 316 -10.47 -1.84 -22.46
C SER A 316 -11.14 -2.72 -23.51
N MET A 317 -10.92 -4.04 -23.50
CA MET A 317 -11.54 -4.94 -24.47
C MET A 317 -13.03 -5.14 -24.19
N GLU A 318 -13.80 -5.34 -25.27
CA GLU A 318 -15.21 -5.71 -25.22
C GLU A 318 -15.43 -6.99 -24.39
N ASP A 319 -16.50 -7.01 -23.59
CA ASP A 319 -16.79 -8.08 -22.63
C ASP A 319 -16.81 -9.49 -23.24
N ARG A 320 -17.27 -9.64 -24.49
CA ARG A 320 -17.29 -10.94 -25.19
C ARG A 320 -15.89 -11.48 -25.45
N LYS A 321 -15.00 -10.64 -25.99
CA LYS A 321 -13.61 -11.02 -26.29
C LYS A 321 -12.84 -11.34 -25.01
N ARG A 322 -13.08 -10.55 -23.95
CA ARG A 322 -12.46 -10.78 -22.64
C ARG A 322 -12.88 -12.11 -22.02
N LYS A 323 -14.17 -12.46 -22.06
CA LYS A 323 -14.66 -13.76 -21.60
C LYS A 323 -14.07 -14.92 -22.41
N ALA A 324 -13.92 -14.76 -23.72
CA ALA A 324 -13.27 -15.76 -24.57
C ALA A 324 -11.80 -15.98 -24.18
N ILE A 325 -11.03 -14.89 -24.02
CA ILE A 325 -9.63 -14.93 -23.56
C ILE A 325 -9.54 -15.61 -22.18
N PHE A 326 -10.42 -15.28 -21.25
CA PHE A 326 -10.47 -15.92 -19.93
C PHE A 326 -10.62 -17.44 -20.05
N TRP A 327 -11.59 -17.94 -20.83
CA TRP A 327 -11.80 -19.38 -20.98
C TRP A 327 -10.63 -20.08 -21.66
N ILE A 328 -9.99 -19.43 -22.64
CA ILE A 328 -8.79 -19.96 -23.31
C ILE A 328 -7.63 -20.09 -22.30
N LEU A 329 -7.33 -19.03 -21.57
CA LEU A 329 -6.23 -19.01 -20.59
C LEU A 329 -6.49 -19.96 -19.42
N PHE A 330 -7.73 -20.02 -18.94
CA PHE A 330 -8.14 -20.96 -17.92
C PHE A 330 -8.00 -22.41 -18.40
N GLY A 331 -8.33 -22.70 -19.67
CA GLY A 331 -8.09 -23.99 -20.29
C GLY A 331 -6.60 -24.38 -20.32
N PHE A 332 -5.71 -23.44 -20.66
CA PHE A 332 -4.26 -23.66 -20.60
C PHE A 332 -3.76 -23.90 -19.17
N LEU A 333 -4.22 -23.12 -18.19
CA LEU A 333 -3.86 -23.31 -16.78
C LEU A 333 -4.35 -24.67 -16.26
N LEU A 334 -5.58 -25.07 -16.62
CA LEU A 334 -6.14 -26.37 -16.25
C LEU A 334 -5.33 -27.53 -16.88
N MET A 335 -4.89 -27.37 -18.14
CA MET A 335 -4.04 -28.35 -18.81
C MET A 335 -2.70 -28.49 -18.09
N LEU A 336 -2.04 -27.37 -17.76
CA LEU A 336 -0.76 -27.37 -17.02
C LEU A 336 -0.91 -28.01 -15.64
N ALA A 337 -1.94 -27.63 -14.87
CA ALA A 337 -2.23 -28.24 -13.58
C ALA A 337 -2.50 -29.75 -13.68
N GLY A 338 -3.13 -30.19 -14.78
CA GLY A 338 -3.29 -31.62 -15.10
C GLY A 338 -1.95 -32.32 -15.34
N VAL A 339 -1.03 -31.69 -16.08
CA VAL A 339 0.33 -32.21 -16.29
C VAL A 339 1.10 -32.26 -14.99
N GLU A 340 1.05 -31.22 -14.14
CA GLU A 340 1.73 -31.20 -12.84
C GLU A 340 1.22 -32.27 -11.89
N SER A 341 -0.09 -32.48 -11.85
CA SER A 341 -0.73 -33.57 -11.11
C SER A 341 -0.21 -34.95 -11.57
N ALA A 342 -0.08 -35.15 -12.88
CA ALA A 342 0.48 -36.37 -13.45
C ALA A 342 1.99 -36.53 -13.15
N LEU A 343 2.77 -35.44 -13.20
CA LEU A 343 4.19 -35.44 -12.84
C LEU A 343 4.37 -35.77 -11.35
N ALA A 344 3.53 -35.25 -10.46
CA ALA A 344 3.55 -35.56 -9.04
C ALA A 344 3.29 -37.06 -8.78
N LEU A 345 2.37 -37.69 -9.52
CA LEU A 345 2.20 -39.16 -9.48
C LEU A 345 3.47 -39.90 -9.90
N MET A 346 4.16 -39.41 -10.94
CA MET A 346 5.38 -40.03 -11.43
C MET A 346 6.50 -39.94 -10.38
N ARG A 347 6.60 -38.81 -9.65
CA ARG A 347 7.57 -38.62 -8.56
C ARG A 347 7.53 -39.74 -7.53
N ASP A 348 6.35 -40.06 -7.02
CA ASP A 348 6.21 -41.03 -5.93
C ASP A 348 6.42 -42.48 -6.43
N ARG A 349 6.07 -42.77 -7.68
CA ARG A 349 6.41 -44.05 -8.32
C ARG A 349 7.92 -44.23 -8.48
N ILE A 350 8.63 -43.18 -8.91
CA ILE A 350 10.09 -43.20 -9.05
C ILE A 350 10.76 -43.36 -7.68
N ALA A 351 10.29 -42.65 -6.65
CA ALA A 351 10.84 -42.75 -5.31
C ALA A 351 10.69 -44.17 -4.74
N ALA A 352 9.51 -44.77 -4.89
CA ALA A 352 9.27 -46.15 -4.46
C ALA A 352 10.16 -47.17 -5.19
N ASP A 353 10.37 -47.00 -6.50
CA ASP A 353 11.23 -47.89 -7.29
C ASP A 353 12.71 -47.76 -6.88
N MET A 354 13.18 -46.53 -6.61
CA MET A 354 14.54 -46.27 -6.13
C MET A 354 14.80 -46.88 -4.74
N GLU A 355 13.81 -46.82 -3.84
CA GLU A 355 13.88 -47.45 -2.52
C GLU A 355 13.91 -48.99 -2.63
N ALA A 356 13.06 -49.57 -3.48
CA ALA A 356 13.06 -51.00 -3.75
C ALA A 356 14.39 -51.48 -4.35
N LEU A 357 14.97 -50.72 -5.30
CA LEU A 357 16.30 -50.98 -5.86
C LEU A 357 17.40 -50.92 -4.78
N ARG A 358 17.38 -49.90 -3.92
CA ARG A 358 18.36 -49.77 -2.82
C ARG A 358 18.28 -50.92 -1.83
N GLN A 359 17.08 -51.36 -1.47
CA GLN A 359 16.88 -52.49 -0.54
C GLN A 359 17.28 -53.83 -1.17
N THR A 360 16.98 -54.03 -2.46
CA THR A 360 17.43 -55.20 -3.22
C THR A 360 18.96 -55.24 -3.30
N LEU A 361 19.61 -54.09 -3.51
CA LEU A 361 21.07 -53.96 -3.52
C LEU A 361 21.69 -54.11 -2.11
N ALA A 362 20.95 -53.78 -1.05
CA ALA A 362 21.38 -53.97 0.34
C ALA A 362 21.16 -55.41 0.86
N GLY A 363 20.49 -56.28 0.09
CA GLY A 363 20.25 -57.67 0.45
C GLY A 363 19.16 -57.88 1.51
N GLU A 364 18.33 -56.86 1.77
CA GLU A 364 17.26 -56.91 2.77
C GLU A 364 15.91 -57.07 2.07
N SER A 365 15.21 -58.18 2.29
CA SER A 365 13.87 -58.43 1.76
C SER A 365 12.82 -58.02 2.79
N SER A 366 12.29 -56.81 2.67
CA SER A 366 11.08 -56.39 3.38
C SER A 366 10.09 -55.80 2.38
N GLU A 367 8.81 -56.16 2.52
CA GLU A 367 7.72 -55.57 1.73
C GLU A 367 7.67 -54.06 2.00
N VAL A 368 7.95 -53.25 0.97
CA VAL A 368 7.74 -51.81 1.02
C VAL A 368 6.23 -51.58 1.15
N MET A 369 5.78 -51.28 2.36
CA MET A 369 4.39 -50.91 2.61
C MET A 369 4.16 -49.51 2.07
N SER A 370 3.88 -49.40 0.76
CA SER A 370 3.64 -48.11 0.10
C SER A 370 2.33 -47.52 0.64
N SER A 371 2.42 -46.51 1.49
CA SER A 371 1.22 -45.77 1.90
C SER A 371 0.77 -44.88 0.74
N ASN A 372 -0.48 -45.00 0.31
CA ASN A 372 -1.05 -44.19 -0.78
C ASN A 372 -1.36 -42.73 -0.36
N ILE A 373 -1.22 -42.41 0.93
CA ILE A 373 -1.62 -41.13 1.51
C ILE A 373 -0.73 -39.98 1.03
N PRO A 374 0.62 -40.08 1.02
CA PRO A 374 1.49 -39.05 0.46
C PRO A 374 1.25 -38.83 -1.04
N MET A 375 0.99 -39.90 -1.79
CA MET A 375 0.72 -39.85 -3.23
C MET A 375 -0.50 -39.02 -3.59
N ILE A 376 -1.63 -39.28 -2.92
CA ILE A 376 -2.85 -38.51 -3.13
C ILE A 376 -2.64 -37.05 -2.70
N GLY A 377 -1.91 -36.83 -1.60
CA GLY A 377 -1.58 -35.48 -1.12
C GLY A 377 -0.75 -34.68 -2.11
N GLN A 378 0.31 -35.25 -2.68
CA GLN A 378 1.16 -34.58 -3.66
C GLN A 378 0.44 -34.34 -5.00
N MET A 379 -0.38 -35.28 -5.46
CA MET A 379 -1.18 -35.11 -6.67
C MET A 379 -2.21 -33.98 -6.52
N ILE A 380 -2.92 -33.93 -5.39
CA ILE A 380 -3.85 -32.85 -5.08
C ILE A 380 -3.11 -31.51 -4.98
N MET A 381 -1.95 -31.48 -4.31
CA MET A 381 -1.14 -30.26 -4.22
C MET A 381 -0.65 -29.79 -5.60
N GLY A 382 -0.12 -30.68 -6.44
CA GLY A 382 0.32 -30.35 -7.80
C GLY A 382 -0.83 -29.85 -8.70
N PHE A 383 -2.05 -30.32 -8.48
CA PHE A 383 -3.22 -29.79 -9.18
C PHE A 383 -3.68 -28.42 -8.65
N ILE A 384 -3.67 -28.22 -7.33
CA ILE A 384 -4.26 -27.02 -6.69
C ILE A 384 -3.28 -25.83 -6.68
N LEU A 385 -1.98 -26.07 -6.52
CA LEU A 385 -0.97 -25.01 -6.39
C LEU A 385 -0.92 -24.03 -7.57
N PRO A 386 -1.02 -24.45 -8.84
CA PRO A 386 -1.11 -23.53 -9.98
C PRO A 386 -2.26 -22.52 -9.86
N PHE A 387 -3.43 -22.97 -9.36
CA PHE A 387 -4.59 -22.12 -9.12
C PHE A 387 -4.38 -21.15 -7.94
N ILE A 388 -3.66 -21.59 -6.91
CA ILE A 388 -3.29 -20.72 -5.79
C ILE A 388 -2.29 -19.66 -6.27
N LEU A 389 -1.30 -20.04 -7.09
CA LEU A 389 -0.30 -19.14 -7.66
C LEU A 389 -0.91 -18.07 -8.57
N THR A 390 -2.08 -18.34 -9.15
CA THR A 390 -2.84 -17.36 -9.94
C THR A 390 -3.19 -16.12 -9.10
N PHE A 391 -3.51 -16.31 -7.81
CA PHE A 391 -3.87 -15.21 -6.91
C PHE A 391 -2.71 -14.30 -6.54
N VAL A 392 -1.47 -14.68 -6.85
CA VAL A 392 -0.27 -13.86 -6.62
C VAL A 392 -0.32 -12.56 -7.41
N ALA A 393 -1.08 -12.51 -8.50
CA ALA A 393 -1.28 -11.29 -9.28
C ALA A 393 -1.84 -10.13 -8.43
N ILE A 394 -2.74 -10.42 -7.48
CA ILE A 394 -3.43 -9.42 -6.64
C ILE A 394 -2.45 -8.66 -5.72
N PRO A 395 -1.70 -9.35 -4.83
CA PRO A 395 -0.69 -8.68 -4.02
C PRO A 395 0.44 -8.13 -4.89
N PHE A 396 0.78 -8.75 -6.04
CA PHE A 396 1.80 -8.23 -6.94
C PHE A 396 1.44 -6.87 -7.53
N GLU A 397 0.19 -6.63 -7.95
CA GLU A 397 -0.26 -5.31 -8.40
C GLU A 397 -0.22 -4.27 -7.26
N SER A 398 -0.68 -4.66 -6.07
CA SER A 398 -0.60 -3.81 -4.88
C SER A 398 0.85 -3.47 -4.52
N PHE A 399 1.76 -4.42 -4.73
CA PHE A 399 3.18 -4.24 -4.51
C PHE A 399 3.79 -3.30 -5.55
N ILE A 400 3.53 -3.49 -6.85
CA ILE A 400 4.15 -2.65 -7.89
C ILE A 400 3.70 -1.19 -7.81
N SER A 401 2.41 -0.96 -7.51
CA SER A 401 1.84 0.38 -7.36
C SER A 401 2.43 1.11 -6.15
N SER A 402 2.53 0.44 -5.00
CA SER A 402 3.11 1.01 -3.79
C SER A 402 4.65 1.09 -3.83
N PHE A 403 5.32 0.14 -4.49
CA PHE A 403 6.78 0.08 -4.64
C PHE A 403 7.31 1.32 -5.34
N ARG A 404 6.62 1.84 -6.36
CA ARG A 404 7.00 3.08 -7.03
C ARG A 404 7.06 4.26 -6.06
N THR A 405 6.06 4.40 -5.20
CA THR A 405 5.99 5.46 -4.18
C THR A 405 7.10 5.29 -3.14
N VAL A 406 7.29 4.07 -2.64
CA VAL A 406 8.35 3.76 -1.65
C VAL A 406 9.74 3.97 -2.23
N LEU A 407 9.99 3.56 -3.48
CA LEU A 407 11.23 3.86 -4.21
C LEU A 407 11.45 5.36 -4.35
N GLY A 408 10.40 6.12 -4.66
CA GLY A 408 10.48 7.58 -4.76
C GLY A 408 10.92 8.22 -3.45
N ILE A 409 10.35 7.79 -2.32
CA ILE A 409 10.73 8.25 -0.97
C ILE A 409 12.17 7.83 -0.66
N GLY A 410 12.53 6.57 -0.93
CA GLY A 410 13.85 6.01 -0.70
C GLY A 410 14.94 6.71 -1.53
N ALA A 411 14.67 6.99 -2.81
CA ALA A 411 15.58 7.71 -3.69
C ALA A 411 15.78 9.17 -3.26
N ALA A 412 14.71 9.85 -2.81
CA ALA A 412 14.84 11.18 -2.23
C ALA A 412 15.72 11.18 -0.96
N TRP A 413 15.53 10.17 -0.10
CA TRP A 413 16.38 9.99 1.08
C TRP A 413 17.84 9.69 0.71
N ALA A 414 18.08 8.81 -0.27
CA ALA A 414 19.41 8.49 -0.77
C ALA A 414 20.13 9.72 -1.34
N LEU A 415 19.45 10.54 -2.14
CA LEU A 415 20.00 11.81 -2.65
C LEU A 415 20.32 12.78 -1.52
N ARG A 416 19.45 12.88 -0.50
CA ARG A 416 19.69 13.72 0.68
C ARG A 416 20.94 13.27 1.46
N THR A 417 21.09 11.96 1.67
CA THR A 417 22.27 11.37 2.30
C THR A 417 23.53 11.58 1.47
N LEU A 418 23.45 11.41 0.15
CA LEU A 418 24.56 11.69 -0.76
C LEU A 418 24.99 13.16 -0.69
N ALA A 419 24.04 14.10 -0.70
CA ALA A 419 24.34 15.53 -0.55
C ALA A 419 25.02 15.85 0.80
N PHE A 420 24.61 15.17 1.87
CA PHE A 420 25.26 15.28 3.18
C PHE A 420 26.69 14.74 3.15
N VAL A 421 26.92 13.54 2.60
CA VAL A 421 28.24 12.91 2.47
C VAL A 421 29.18 13.78 1.63
N LEU A 422 28.71 14.33 0.51
CA LEU A 422 29.49 15.26 -0.32
C LEU A 422 29.92 16.50 0.49
N ARG A 423 29.01 17.09 1.27
CA ARG A 423 29.35 18.23 2.15
C ARG A 423 30.37 17.85 3.21
N LEU A 424 30.23 16.67 3.80
CA LEU A 424 31.15 16.16 4.80
C LEU A 424 32.56 15.96 4.21
N ILE A 425 32.66 15.34 3.03
CA ILE A 425 33.92 15.15 2.30
C ILE A 425 34.55 16.49 1.94
N GLY A 426 33.74 17.47 1.48
CA GLY A 426 34.23 18.82 1.21
C GLY A 426 34.85 19.48 2.44
N ASN A 427 34.16 19.41 3.58
CA ASN A 427 34.68 19.92 4.86
C ASN A 427 35.94 19.18 5.30
N LEU A 428 35.96 17.85 5.20
CA LEU A 428 37.14 17.03 5.53
C LEU A 428 38.33 17.40 4.65
N GLY A 429 38.15 17.53 3.34
CA GLY A 429 39.21 17.94 2.41
C GLY A 429 39.83 19.29 2.77
N PHE A 430 39.02 20.25 3.22
CA PHE A 430 39.51 21.54 3.71
C PHE A 430 40.35 21.40 4.99
N TYR A 431 39.86 20.65 5.99
CA TYR A 431 40.58 20.46 7.25
C TYR A 431 41.83 19.59 7.09
N THR A 432 41.79 18.54 6.27
CA THR A 432 42.94 17.69 5.94
C THR A 432 44.01 18.51 5.23
N GLY A 433 43.63 19.41 4.32
CA GLY A 433 44.57 20.36 3.71
C GLY A 433 45.34 21.20 4.73
N ARG A 434 44.63 21.67 5.76
CA ARG A 434 45.23 22.45 6.86
C ARG A 434 46.05 21.57 7.82
N LEU A 435 45.59 20.36 8.11
CA LEU A 435 46.26 19.41 9.01
C LEU A 435 47.59 18.95 8.40
N VAL A 436 47.62 18.60 7.12
CA VAL A 436 48.85 18.25 6.39
C VAL A 436 49.83 19.42 6.39
N SER A 437 49.34 20.65 6.19
CA SER A 437 50.19 21.85 6.27
C SER A 437 50.79 22.03 7.67
N ASN A 438 49.99 21.82 8.72
CA ASN A 438 50.45 21.92 10.10
C ASN A 438 51.45 20.82 10.50
N VAL A 439 51.24 19.57 10.05
CA VAL A 439 52.17 18.45 10.28
C VAL A 439 53.49 18.69 9.55
N TYR A 440 53.42 19.23 8.33
CA TYR A 440 54.59 19.64 7.58
C TYR A 440 55.38 20.73 8.32
N ASP A 441 54.70 21.73 8.88
CA ASP A 441 55.34 22.76 9.72
C ASP A 441 55.96 22.17 11.00
N LEU A 442 55.33 21.17 11.63
CA LEU A 442 55.90 20.48 12.80
C LEU A 442 57.17 19.69 12.46
N ALA A 443 57.22 19.04 11.29
CA ALA A 443 58.39 18.29 10.84
C ALA A 443 59.61 19.20 10.57
N ILE A 444 59.36 20.44 10.15
CA ILE A 444 60.40 21.44 9.84
C ILE A 444 60.76 22.29 11.06
N PHE A 445 59.97 22.23 12.14
CA PHE A 445 60.16 23.02 13.36
C PHE A 445 61.57 22.95 13.98
N PRO A 446 62.26 21.79 14.06
CA PRO A 446 63.62 21.72 14.61
C PRO A 446 64.64 22.53 13.78
N ALA A 447 64.48 22.55 12.46
CA ALA A 447 65.36 23.29 11.56
C ALA A 447 65.14 24.81 11.64
N VAL A 448 63.88 25.24 11.80
CA VAL A 448 63.51 26.65 11.89
C VAL A 448 63.80 27.24 13.26
N TRP A 449 63.72 26.45 14.33
CA TRP A 449 64.10 26.88 15.69
C TRP A 449 65.59 27.22 15.77
N LEU A 450 66.44 26.42 15.11
CA LEU A 450 67.88 26.69 14.95
C LEU A 450 68.13 28.02 14.23
N GLU A 451 67.39 28.31 13.16
CA GLU A 451 67.46 29.59 12.44
C GLU A 451 66.98 30.77 13.30
N GLY A 452 65.89 30.59 14.07
CA GLY A 452 65.34 31.60 14.97
C GLY A 452 66.30 31.99 16.11
N VAL A 453 67.00 31.01 16.70
CA VAL A 453 68.01 31.26 17.74
C VAL A 453 69.23 32.00 17.17
N ILE A 454 69.63 31.69 15.92
CA ILE A 454 70.75 32.38 15.24
C ILE A 454 70.36 33.81 14.85
N LEU A 455 69.16 34.03 14.32
CA LEU A 455 68.66 35.36 13.96
C LEU A 455 68.41 36.25 15.19
N LEU A 456 67.88 35.69 16.30
CA LEU A 456 67.77 36.41 17.57
C LEU A 456 69.13 36.83 18.12
N ARG A 457 70.15 35.96 18.02
CA ARG A 457 71.54 36.31 18.37
C ARG A 457 72.10 37.43 17.49
N THR A 458 71.79 37.41 16.20
CA THR A 458 72.29 38.41 15.22
C THR A 458 71.58 39.76 15.37
N ALA A 459 70.29 39.74 15.72
CA ALA A 459 69.51 40.93 16.04
C ALA A 459 69.95 41.56 17.38
N GLN A 460 70.26 40.75 18.40
CA GLN A 460 70.82 41.22 19.66
C GLN A 460 72.22 41.84 19.47
N THR A 461 73.08 41.26 18.62
CA THR A 461 74.40 41.83 18.31
C THR A 461 74.31 43.13 17.51
N LYS A 462 73.38 43.26 16.56
CA LYS A 462 73.10 44.54 15.86
C LYS A 462 72.60 45.63 16.82
N THR A 463 71.75 45.27 17.77
CA THR A 463 71.21 46.21 18.77
C THR A 463 72.28 46.67 19.76
N GLN A 464 73.23 45.79 20.12
CA GLN A 464 74.40 46.16 20.93
C GLN A 464 75.43 46.99 20.16
N ALA A 465 75.64 46.72 18.87
CA ALA A 465 76.54 47.53 18.03
C ALA A 465 76.01 48.97 17.83
N SER A 466 74.71 49.13 17.60
CA SER A 466 74.07 50.46 17.50
C SER A 466 74.19 51.29 18.78
N LYS A 467 74.09 50.66 19.96
CA LYS A 467 74.30 51.34 21.25
C LYS A 467 75.75 51.76 21.50
N LYS A 468 76.72 51.02 20.94
CA LYS A 468 78.16 51.34 21.03
C LYS A 468 78.53 52.53 20.13
N GLU A 469 77.96 52.62 18.93
CA GLU A 469 78.15 53.77 18.03
C GLU A 469 77.54 55.07 18.57
N GLU A 470 76.41 55.00 19.29
CA GLU A 470 75.84 56.18 19.99
C GLU A 470 76.73 56.65 21.16
N GLN A 471 77.40 55.73 21.87
CA GLN A 471 78.35 56.07 22.93
C GLN A 471 79.66 56.67 22.40
N GLU A 472 80.18 56.20 21.27
CA GLU A 472 81.39 56.76 20.64
C GLU A 472 81.14 58.14 20.01
N LYS A 473 79.95 58.38 19.42
CA LYS A 473 79.59 59.72 18.92
C LYS A 473 79.38 60.74 20.04
N GLY A 474 78.84 60.32 21.18
CA GLY A 474 78.70 61.19 22.36
C GLY A 474 80.03 61.58 23.02
N GLN A 475 81.09 60.77 22.86
CA GLN A 475 82.42 61.09 23.41
C GLN A 475 83.25 62.01 22.50
N HIS A 476 83.04 62.00 21.18
CA HIS A 476 83.79 62.85 20.26
C HIS A 476 83.31 64.32 20.21
N GLU A 477 82.12 64.64 20.73
CA GLU A 477 81.56 66.00 20.72
C GLU A 477 81.98 66.86 21.94
N ILE A 478 82.64 66.28 22.95
CA ILE A 478 83.01 66.99 24.20
C ILE A 478 84.45 67.56 24.16
N ALA A 479 85.25 67.24 23.14
CA ALA A 479 86.69 67.53 23.14
C ALA A 479 87.18 68.94 22.72
N PRO A 480 86.40 69.87 22.11
CA PRO A 480 86.91 71.22 21.82
C PRO A 480 86.20 72.37 22.57
N LEU A 481 85.61 72.13 23.75
CA LEU A 481 84.95 73.20 24.55
C LEU A 481 85.63 73.54 25.89
N MET A 482 86.83 73.00 26.16
CA MET A 482 87.64 73.34 27.34
C MET A 482 88.75 74.37 27.03
N HIS A 483 88.47 75.40 26.21
CA HIS A 483 89.40 76.54 26.06
C HIS A 483 88.72 77.92 25.98
N LYS A 484 87.42 78.05 26.30
CA LYS A 484 86.72 79.35 26.12
C LYS A 484 85.74 79.77 27.23
N SER A 485 85.92 79.34 28.48
CA SER A 485 85.01 79.73 29.58
C SER A 485 85.66 80.19 30.91
N SER A 486 86.92 80.64 30.91
CA SER A 486 87.53 81.29 32.08
C SER A 486 87.72 82.81 31.92
N GLN A 487 86.82 83.46 31.18
CA GLN A 487 86.62 84.92 31.21
C GLN A 487 85.12 85.25 31.28
N HIS A 488 84.46 84.87 32.36
CA HIS A 488 83.23 85.53 32.88
C HIS A 488 82.70 84.75 34.09
N LYS A 489 83.16 85.13 35.29
CA LYS A 489 82.41 85.02 36.57
C LYS A 489 83.26 85.54 37.75
N GLU A 490 83.56 86.83 37.71
CA GLU A 490 83.68 87.66 38.91
C GLU A 490 82.57 88.71 38.79
N ALA A 491 81.49 88.52 39.54
CA ALA A 491 80.55 89.54 40.01
C ALA A 491 79.30 88.84 40.59
N THR A 492 78.93 89.27 41.80
CA THR A 492 77.74 88.90 42.62
C THR A 492 77.74 87.46 43.14
N GLU A 493 77.86 87.16 44.44
CA GLU A 493 77.79 87.93 45.70
C GLU A 493 78.65 87.21 46.75
#